data_AF-J9CE39-F1
#
_entry.id   AF-J9CE39-F1
#
_cell.length_a   1.000
_cell.length_b   1.000
_cell.length_c   1.000
_cell.angle_alpha   90.00
_cell.angle_beta   90.00
_cell.angle_gamma   90.00
#
_symmetry.space_group_name_H-M   'P 1'
#
loop_
_entity.id
_entity.type
_entity.pdbx_description
1 polymer ?
#
loop_
_entity_poly.entity_id
_entity_poly.type
_entity_poly.pdbx_seq_one_letter_code
_entity_poly.pdbx_strand_id
1 'polypeptide(L)'
;KQRVAIAGILAMSPEIIIFDESTSMLDPQGKASVNEQIRKLNEAKNITIISITHDMEEAAQASNVVVLDKGTIAAIGTPVEVFKNDALMSRLRLDLPFGLKASKTLQAHGIKSML
;
A
#
# COMPACT_ATOMS: atom_id res chain seq x y z
N LYS A 1 7.15 -10.35 18.72
CA LYS A 1 7.67 -9.02 19.14
C LYS A 1 6.86 -7.89 18.50
N GLN A 2 6.68 -7.84 17.18
CA GLN A 2 5.90 -6.80 16.50
C GLN A 2 4.43 -6.71 16.90
N ARG A 3 3.73 -7.84 17.05
CA ARG A 3 2.33 -7.86 17.51
C ARG A 3 2.15 -7.21 18.89
N VAL A 4 3.16 -7.30 19.76
CA VAL A 4 3.14 -6.66 21.10
C VAL A 4 3.32 -5.15 20.97
N ALA A 5 4.18 -4.68 20.07
CA ALA A 5 4.33 -3.25 19.79
C ALA A 5 3.04 -2.64 19.22
N ILE A 6 2.40 -3.34 18.27
CA ILE A 6 1.10 -2.93 17.72
C ILE A 6 0.04 -2.90 18.82
N ALA A 7 -0.04 -3.94 19.67
CA ALA A 7 -0.97 -3.96 20.80
C ALA A 7 -0.74 -2.80 21.78
N GLY A 8 0.52 -2.42 22.04
CA GLY A 8 0.86 -1.27 22.87
C GLY A 8 0.37 0.05 22.28
N ILE A 9 0.58 0.26 20.98
CA ILE A 9 0.08 1.44 20.26
C ILE A 9 -1.46 1.48 20.30
N LEU A 10 -2.11 0.34 20.05
CA LEU A 10 -3.58 0.24 20.05
C LEU A 10 -4.19 0.44 21.43
N ALA A 11 -3.48 0.06 22.50
CA ALA A 11 -3.92 0.31 23.88
C ALA A 11 -4.02 1.82 24.18
N MET A 12 -3.20 2.65 23.53
CA MET A 12 -3.26 4.11 23.66
C MET A 12 -4.44 4.75 22.92
N SER A 13 -5.19 3.98 22.12
CA SER A 13 -6.31 4.47 21.30
C SER A 13 -5.98 5.74 20.48
N PRO A 14 -4.90 5.72 19.68
CA PRO A 14 -4.52 6.89 18.89
C PRO A 14 -5.50 7.12 17.74
N GLU A 15 -5.63 8.38 17.33
CA GLU A 15 -6.39 8.77 16.14
C GLU A 15 -5.62 8.48 14.84
N ILE A 16 -4.27 8.47 14.91
CA ILE A 16 -3.38 8.27 13.77
C ILE A 16 -2.25 7.28 14.13
N ILE A 17 -1.98 6.33 13.24
CA ILE A 17 -0.87 5.39 13.35
C ILE A 17 0.01 5.49 12.10
N ILE A 18 1.31 5.58 12.29
CA ILE A 18 2.30 5.61 11.21
C ILE A 18 3.09 4.29 11.25
N PHE A 19 3.13 3.59 10.12
CA PHE A 19 3.98 2.42 9.91
C PHE A 19 5.10 2.79 8.94
N ASP A 20 6.32 2.88 9.45
CA ASP A 20 7.51 3.18 8.63
C ASP A 20 8.25 1.90 8.25
N GLU A 21 7.94 1.34 7.08
CA GLU A 21 8.43 0.06 6.54
C GLU A 21 8.45 -1.11 7.54
N SER A 22 7.69 -1.01 8.63
CA SER A 22 7.85 -1.89 9.78
C SER A 22 7.52 -3.33 9.41
N THR A 23 6.62 -3.55 8.45
CA THR A 23 6.21 -4.86 7.95
C THR A 23 7.24 -5.56 7.06
N SER A 24 8.34 -4.91 6.67
CA SER A 24 9.40 -5.49 5.82
C SER A 24 10.16 -6.64 6.48
N MET A 25 10.25 -6.65 7.82
CA MET A 25 10.96 -7.66 8.60
C MET A 25 10.09 -8.88 8.96
N LEU A 26 8.84 -8.91 8.49
CA LEU A 26 7.92 -10.03 8.68
C LEU A 26 7.97 -10.97 7.47
N ASP A 27 7.78 -12.25 7.74
CA ASP A 27 7.47 -13.21 6.68
C ASP A 27 6.13 -12.84 5.99
N PRO A 28 5.88 -13.29 4.75
CA PRO A 28 4.68 -12.92 3.99
C PRO A 28 3.37 -13.18 4.74
N GLN A 29 3.29 -14.27 5.50
CA GLN A 29 2.10 -14.61 6.28
C GLN A 29 1.96 -13.68 7.49
N GLY A 30 3.05 -13.37 8.18
CA GLY A 30 3.12 -12.37 9.23
C GLY A 30 2.66 -10.98 8.76
N LYS A 31 3.14 -10.52 7.60
CA LYS A 31 2.75 -9.24 7.00
C LYS A 31 1.25 -9.19 6.68
N ALA A 32 0.72 -10.21 6.00
CA ALA A 32 -0.70 -10.29 5.68
C ALA A 32 -1.58 -10.25 6.94
N SER A 33 -1.21 -10.99 7.98
CA SER A 33 -1.94 -11.01 9.26
C SER A 33 -1.93 -9.64 9.94
N VAL A 34 -0.80 -8.93 9.92
CA VAL A 34 -0.69 -7.58 10.49
C VAL A 34 -1.53 -6.57 9.71
N ASN A 35 -1.44 -6.57 8.38
CA ASN A 35 -2.22 -5.67 7.52
C ASN A 35 -3.73 -5.90 7.67
N GLU A 36 -4.17 -7.15 7.77
CA GLU A 36 -5.57 -7.48 8.02
C GLU A 36 -6.08 -6.92 9.36
N GLN A 37 -5.28 -7.04 10.42
CA GLN A 37 -5.65 -6.48 11.73
C GLN A 37 -5.71 -4.95 11.69
N ILE A 38 -4.72 -4.30 11.08
CA ILE A 38 -4.69 -2.85 10.91
C ILE A 38 -5.93 -2.37 10.14
N ARG A 39 -6.31 -3.07 9.07
CA ARG A 39 -7.50 -2.76 8.28
C ARG A 39 -8.79 -2.89 9.09
N LYS A 40 -8.94 -3.98 9.86
CA LYS A 40 -10.10 -4.14 10.77
C LYS A 40 -10.18 -3.02 11.81
N LEU A 41 -9.04 -2.52 12.28
CA LEU A 41 -8.98 -1.42 13.24
C LEU A 41 -9.33 -0.07 12.61
N ASN A 42 -8.87 0.20 11.39
CA ASN A 42 -9.31 1.35 10.59
C ASN A 42 -10.84 1.38 10.48
N GLU A 43 -11.42 0.27 10.03
CA GLU A 43 -12.86 0.14 9.78
C GLU A 43 -13.69 0.20 11.08
N ALA A 44 -13.24 -0.43 12.16
CA ALA A 44 -14.00 -0.50 13.41
C ALA A 44 -13.85 0.74 14.31
N LYS A 45 -12.70 1.41 14.28
CA LYS A 45 -12.37 2.51 15.21
C LYS A 45 -12.11 3.85 14.53
N ASN A 46 -12.26 3.92 13.21
CA ASN A 46 -12.03 5.12 12.41
C ASN A 46 -10.62 5.73 12.58
N ILE A 47 -9.62 4.87 12.84
CA ILE A 47 -8.22 5.25 13.04
C ILE A 47 -7.57 5.51 11.68
N THR A 48 -6.89 6.64 11.51
CA THR A 48 -6.13 6.93 10.30
C THR A 48 -4.80 6.16 10.30
N ILE A 49 -4.49 5.48 9.21
CA ILE A 49 -3.23 4.76 9.04
C ILE A 49 -2.44 5.36 7.88
N ILE A 50 -1.18 5.69 8.17
CA ILE A 50 -0.19 6.09 7.18
C ILE A 50 0.85 4.97 7.10
N SER A 51 0.91 4.27 5.97
CA SER A 51 1.96 3.28 5.72
C SER A 51 2.99 3.86 4.75
N ILE A 52 4.26 3.79 5.13
CA ILE A 52 5.41 4.10 4.29
C ILE A 52 5.99 2.75 3.86
N THR A 53 5.96 2.50 2.56
CA THR A 53 6.33 1.19 2.00
C THR A 53 6.84 1.34 0.58
N HIS A 54 7.78 0.48 0.19
CA HIS A 54 8.18 0.27 -1.19
C HIS A 54 7.44 -0.91 -1.84
N ASP A 55 6.56 -1.59 -1.11
CA ASP A 55 5.77 -2.71 -1.62
C ASP A 55 4.52 -2.21 -2.36
N MET A 56 4.45 -2.51 -3.66
CA MET A 56 3.35 -2.07 -4.52
C MET A 56 2.04 -2.81 -4.23
N GLU A 57 2.09 -4.05 -3.72
CA GLU A 57 0.88 -4.79 -3.32
C GLU A 57 0.23 -4.15 -2.09
N GLU A 58 1.05 -3.65 -1.17
CA GLU A 58 0.57 -2.91 -0.01
C GLU A 58 0.00 -1.54 -0.43
N ALA A 59 0.71 -0.81 -1.29
CA ALA A 59 0.21 0.46 -1.84
C ALA A 59 -1.10 0.29 -2.63
N ALA A 60 -1.29 -0.85 -3.31
CA ALA A 60 -2.53 -1.17 -4.02
C ALA A 60 -3.75 -1.37 -3.11
N GLN A 61 -3.54 -1.70 -1.84
CA GLN A 61 -4.60 -1.87 -0.85
C GLN A 61 -4.96 -0.57 -0.11
N ALA A 62 -4.19 0.50 -0.31
CA ALA A 62 -4.41 1.78 0.35
C ALA A 62 -5.62 2.52 -0.26
N SER A 63 -6.29 3.35 0.55
CA SER A 63 -7.36 4.23 0.06
C SER A 63 -6.81 5.35 -0.83
N ASN A 64 -5.62 5.86 -0.50
CA ASN A 64 -4.90 6.89 -1.23
C ASN A 64 -3.40 6.59 -1.20
N VAL A 65 -2.69 7.01 -2.23
CA VAL A 65 -1.24 6.86 -2.38
C VAL A 65 -0.63 8.25 -2.59
N VAL A 66 0.45 8.51 -1.86
CA VAL A 66 1.32 9.67 -2.05
C VAL A 66 2.66 9.17 -2.56
N VAL A 67 3.06 9.63 -3.74
CA VAL A 67 4.35 9.27 -4.34
C VAL A 67 5.32 10.40 -4.08
N LEU A 68 6.45 10.09 -3.46
CA LEU A 68 7.53 11.02 -3.19
C LEU A 68 8.69 10.81 -4.18
N ASP A 69 9.22 11.90 -4.73
CA ASP A 69 10.45 11.93 -5.53
C ASP A 69 11.33 13.10 -5.07
N LYS A 70 12.56 12.80 -4.66
CA LYS A 70 13.57 13.79 -4.23
C LYS A 70 13.05 14.83 -3.22
N GLY A 71 12.26 14.38 -2.24
CA GLY A 71 11.71 15.25 -1.20
C GLY A 71 10.50 16.09 -1.64
N THR A 72 9.97 15.85 -2.84
CA THR A 72 8.76 16.51 -3.34
C THR A 72 7.66 15.49 -3.62
N ILE A 73 6.41 15.93 -3.58
CA ILE A 73 5.28 15.10 -3.94
C ILE A 73 5.19 15.03 -5.46
N ALA A 74 5.45 13.85 -6.01
CA ALA A 74 5.37 13.58 -7.44
C ALA A 74 3.95 13.27 -7.91
N ALA A 75 3.12 12.65 -7.06
CA ALA A 75 1.72 12.37 -7.31
C ALA A 75 0.95 12.12 -6.01
N ILE A 76 -0.36 12.41 -6.03
CA ILE A 76 -1.33 12.02 -5.01
C ILE A 76 -2.59 11.55 -5.73
N GLY A 77 -3.17 10.45 -5.28
CA GLY A 77 -4.46 9.98 -5.77
C GLY A 77 -4.80 8.60 -5.23
N THR A 78 -5.84 8.00 -5.79
CA THR A 78 -6.13 6.58 -5.56
C THR A 78 -5.02 5.70 -6.15
N PRO A 79 -4.82 4.46 -5.65
CA PRO A 79 -3.84 3.55 -6.25
C PRO A 79 -4.06 3.35 -7.75
N VAL A 80 -5.32 3.28 -8.18
CA VAL A 80 -5.68 3.10 -9.60
C VAL A 80 -5.22 4.28 -10.45
N GLU A 81 -5.43 5.52 -10.00
CA GLU A 81 -5.00 6.73 -10.73
C GLU A 81 -3.47 6.81 -10.81
N VAL A 82 -2.77 6.50 -9.71
CA VAL A 82 -1.31 6.53 -9.65
C VAL A 82 -0.70 5.45 -10.54
N PHE A 83 -1.17 4.21 -10.46
CA PHE A 83 -0.61 3.09 -11.22
C PHE A 83 -0.96 3.11 -12.71
N LYS A 84 -2.03 3.81 -13.13
CA LYS A 84 -2.34 4.04 -14.55
C LYS A 84 -1.45 5.08 -15.21
N ASN A 85 -0.68 5.85 -14.43
CA ASN A 85 0.23 6.85 -14.96
C ASN A 85 1.58 6.22 -15.38
N ASP A 86 1.62 5.67 -16.59
CA ASP A 86 2.80 4.96 -17.12
C ASP A 86 4.07 5.82 -17.18
N ALA A 87 3.90 7.12 -17.47
CA ALA A 87 5.01 8.07 -17.49
C ALA A 87 5.61 8.27 -16.09
N LEU A 88 4.76 8.41 -15.06
CA LEU A 88 5.19 8.51 -13.67
C LEU A 88 5.90 7.23 -13.21
N MET A 89 5.28 6.08 -13.42
CA MET A 89 5.81 4.77 -13.00
C MET A 89 7.19 4.51 -13.64
N SER A 90 7.32 4.76 -14.94
CA SER A 90 8.57 4.60 -15.68
C SER A 90 9.65 5.57 -15.20
N ARG A 91 9.30 6.86 -15.03
CA ARG A 91 10.24 7.90 -14.59
C ARG A 91 10.81 7.61 -13.21
N LEU A 92 9.97 7.13 -12.29
CA LEU A 92 10.35 6.86 -10.91
C LEU A 92 10.84 5.42 -10.69
N ARG A 93 10.88 4.59 -11.74
CA ARG A 93 11.24 3.17 -11.68
C ARG A 93 10.40 2.41 -10.64
N LEU A 94 9.14 2.81 -10.49
CA LEU A 94 8.19 2.13 -9.65
C LEU A 94 7.68 0.89 -10.38
N ASP A 95 7.53 -0.19 -9.63
CA ASP A 95 6.99 -1.43 -10.17
C ASP A 95 5.45 -1.42 -10.13
N LEU A 96 4.81 -2.33 -10.86
CA LEU A 96 3.37 -2.52 -10.79
C LEU A 96 3.00 -3.69 -9.86
N PRO A 97 1.87 -3.61 -9.14
CA PRO A 97 1.26 -4.78 -8.51
C PRO A 97 1.06 -5.89 -9.54
N PHE A 98 1.21 -7.14 -9.11
CA PHE A 98 1.14 -8.32 -9.97
C PHE A 98 -0.16 -8.37 -10.78
N GLY A 99 -1.29 -8.08 -10.13
CA GLY A 99 -2.60 -8.07 -10.79
C GLY A 99 -2.67 -7.08 -11.96
N LEU A 100 -2.05 -5.91 -11.83
CA LEU A 100 -1.99 -4.91 -12.90
C LEU A 100 -1.03 -5.31 -14.02
N LYS A 101 0.12 -5.92 -13.69
CA LYS A 101 1.04 -6.48 -14.70
C LYS A 101 0.35 -7.55 -15.54
N ALA A 102 -0.37 -8.47 -14.88
CA ALA A 102 -1.12 -9.53 -15.52
C ALA A 102 -2.22 -8.93 -16.41
N SER A 103 -3.01 -7.98 -15.89
CA SER A 103 -4.06 -7.27 -16.65
C SER A 103 -3.50 -6.64 -17.92
N LYS A 104 -2.39 -5.88 -17.82
CA LYS A 104 -1.74 -5.26 -18.99
C LYS A 104 -1.23 -6.28 -20.00
N THR A 105 -0.62 -7.37 -19.53
CA THR A 105 -0.13 -8.44 -20.40
C THR A 105 -1.26 -9.10 -21.17
N LEU A 106 -2.40 -9.37 -20.52
CA LEU A 106 -3.59 -9.93 -21.15
C LEU A 106 -4.19 -8.98 -22.20
N GLN A 107 -4.30 -7.69 -21.87
CA GLN A 107 -4.79 -6.67 -22.80
C GLN A 107 -3.91 -6.55 -24.05
N ALA A 108 -2.58 -6.64 -23.90
CA ALA A 108 -1.64 -6.65 -25.03
C ALA A 108 -1.86 -7.84 -25.98
N HIS A 109 -2.47 -8.93 -25.51
CA HIS A 109 -2.84 -10.11 -26.29
C HIS A 109 -4.33 -10.10 -26.71
N GLY A 110 -5.02 -8.96 -26.60
CA GLY A 110 -6.41 -8.80 -27.04
C GLY A 110 -7.46 -9.36 -26.06
N ILE A 111 -7.06 -9.76 -24.86
CA ILE A 111 -7.97 -10.28 -23.84
C ILE A 111 -8.49 -9.10 -23.00
N LYS A 112 -9.82 -8.92 -22.97
CA LYS A 112 -10.45 -7.90 -22.09
C LYS A 112 -10.21 -8.26 -20.62
N SER A 113 -9.60 -7.35 -19.87
CA SER A 113 -9.42 -7.43 -18.43
C SER A 113 -10.17 -6.27 -17.75
N MET A 114 -10.77 -6.53 -16.58
CA MET A 114 -11.60 -5.57 -15.82
C MET A 114 -10.81 -4.73 -14.79
N LEU A 115 -9.49 -4.93 -14.69
CA LEU A 115 -8.57 -4.21 -13.79
C LEU A 115 -7.89 -3.04 -14.51
#